data_AF-A0A9D2LTS3-F1
#
_entry.id   AF-A0A9D2LTS3-F1
#
_cell.length_a   1.000
_cell.length_b   1.000
_cell.length_c   1.000
_cell.angle_alpha   90.00
_cell.angle_beta   90.00
_cell.angle_gamma   90.00
#
_symmetry.space_group_name_H-M   'P 1'
#
loop_
_entity.id
_entity.type
_entity.pdbx_description
1 polymer ?
#
loop_
_entity_poly.entity_id
_entity_poly.type
_entity_poly.pdbx_seq_one_letter_code
_entity_poly.pdbx_strand_id
1 'polypeptide(L)'
;MKIADKIKNARIQTGYTQEQVAEKLLVSRQTISNWENGKSLPDIISIIQMSELYELSLDELVKGDETLLKKIEKDVRTVKAEKQIIRFAWISIVIGTILIILGEIFEGNPFIDFMNGALPWILLGLMILSAILYLNKEEKE
;
A
#
# COMPACT_ATOMS: atom_id res chain seq x y z
N MET A 1 -14.46 22.87 -0.18
CA MET A 1 -13.40 23.39 0.73
C MET A 1 -12.24 22.43 0.64
N LYS A 2 -11.01 22.90 0.42
CA LYS A 2 -9.84 22.01 0.29
C LYS A 2 -9.47 21.46 1.66
N ILE A 3 -8.80 20.31 1.69
CA ILE A 3 -8.33 19.69 2.94
C ILE A 3 -7.46 20.63 3.79
N ALA A 4 -6.62 21.46 3.15
CA ALA A 4 -5.78 22.44 3.83
C ALA A 4 -6.59 23.40 4.72
N ASP A 5 -7.71 23.91 4.20
CA ASP A 5 -8.61 24.80 4.93
C ASP A 5 -9.31 24.06 6.08
N LYS A 6 -9.70 22.80 5.85
CA LYS A 6 -10.33 21.95 6.88
C LYS A 6 -9.41 21.69 8.06
N ILE A 7 -8.16 21.31 7.79
CA ILE A 7 -7.15 21.05 8.83
C ILE A 7 -6.94 22.32 9.65
N LYS A 8 -6.76 23.46 8.98
CA LYS A 8 -6.57 24.75 9.65
C LYS A 8 -7.77 25.14 10.50
N ASN A 9 -8.97 24.99 9.97
CA ASN A 9 -10.20 25.33 10.69
C ASN A 9 -10.42 24.41 11.91
N ALA A 10 -10.21 23.10 11.76
CA ALA A 10 -10.33 22.13 12.84
C ALA A 10 -9.33 22.42 13.97
N ARG A 11 -8.07 22.75 13.61
CA ARG A 11 -7.06 23.17 14.59
C ARG A 11 -7.48 24.43 15.36
N ILE A 12 -8.00 25.44 14.65
CA ILE A 12 -8.43 26.70 15.27
C ILE A 12 -9.63 26.47 16.21
N GLN A 13 -10.60 25.65 15.79
CA GLN A 13 -11.80 25.32 16.58
C GLN A 13 -11.46 24.59 17.89
N THR A 14 -10.41 23.77 17.86
CA THR A 14 -9.91 23.03 19.04
C THR A 14 -8.93 23.84 19.89
N GLY A 15 -8.58 25.06 19.47
CA GLY A 15 -7.70 25.95 20.22
C GLY A 15 -6.22 25.58 20.19
N TYR A 16 -5.81 24.62 19.34
CA TYR A 16 -4.43 24.19 19.26
C TYR A 16 -3.55 25.13 18.42
N THR A 17 -2.29 25.29 18.83
CA THR A 17 -1.26 25.90 17.99
C THR A 17 -0.70 24.89 16.99
N GLN A 18 -0.07 25.36 15.92
CA GLN A 18 0.61 24.47 14.97
C GLN A 18 1.71 23.63 15.65
N GLU A 19 2.35 24.18 16.69
CA GLU A 19 3.39 23.47 17.46
C GLU A 19 2.77 22.31 18.27
N GLN A 20 1.64 22.56 18.93
CA GLN A 20 0.95 21.54 19.72
C GLN A 20 0.42 20.39 18.86
N VAL A 21 -0.11 20.70 17.67
CA VAL A 21 -0.53 19.66 16.72
C VAL A 21 0.68 18.88 16.21
N ALA A 22 1.77 19.57 15.88
CA ALA A 22 3.00 18.93 15.42
C ALA A 22 3.56 17.93 16.45
N GLU A 23 3.58 18.33 17.72
CA GLU A 23 4.01 17.47 18.84
C GLU A 23 3.10 16.25 18.98
N LYS A 24 1.77 16.44 18.96
CA LYS A 24 0.79 15.35 19.09
C LYS A 24 0.80 14.37 17.92
N LEU A 25 1.07 14.86 16.71
CA LEU A 25 1.17 14.06 15.49
C LEU A 25 2.58 13.55 15.20
N LEU A 26 3.57 13.86 16.06
CA LEU A 26 4.98 13.48 15.91
C LEU A 26 5.58 13.91 14.56
N VAL A 27 5.21 15.09 14.08
CA VAL A 27 5.75 15.71 12.86
C VAL A 27 6.36 17.07 13.17
N SER A 28 7.07 17.66 12.20
CA SER A 28 7.58 19.02 12.38
C SER A 28 6.46 20.06 12.29
N ARG A 29 6.60 21.18 13.01
CA ARG A 29 5.71 22.34 12.86
C ARG A 29 5.61 22.83 11.40
N GLN A 30 6.73 22.75 10.66
CA GLN A 30 6.76 23.10 9.23
C GLN A 30 5.86 22.17 8.40
N THR A 31 5.77 20.89 8.76
CA THR A 31 4.88 19.92 8.13
C THR A 31 3.42 20.35 8.29
N ILE A 32 2.99 20.70 9.52
CA ILE A 32 1.63 21.21 9.79
C ILE A 32 1.36 22.48 8.98
N SER A 33 2.31 23.42 8.97
CA SER A 33 2.19 24.65 8.18
C SER A 33 2.05 24.35 6.68
N ASN A 34 2.82 23.40 6.14
CA ASN A 34 2.72 23.02 4.74
C ASN A 34 1.35 22.42 4.40
N TRP A 35 0.78 21.59 5.27
CA TRP A 35 -0.57 21.03 5.10
C TRP A 35 -1.64 22.10 5.13
N GLU A 36 -1.61 23.00 6.12
CA GLU A 36 -2.58 24.11 6.25
C GLU A 36 -2.51 25.13 5.12
N ASN A 37 -1.38 25.21 4.42
CA ASN A 37 -1.19 26.09 3.27
C ASN A 37 -1.30 25.34 1.91
N GLY A 38 -1.65 24.06 1.92
CA GLY A 38 -1.80 23.25 0.71
C GLY A 38 -0.51 23.00 -0.08
N LYS A 39 0.66 23.17 0.54
CA LYS A 39 1.97 22.91 -0.09
C LYS A 39 2.29 21.41 -0.17
N SER A 40 1.73 20.62 0.74
CA SER A 40 1.79 19.16 0.74
C SER A 40 0.50 18.58 1.29
N LEU A 41 0.24 17.29 1.01
CA LEU A 41 -0.90 16.56 1.55
C LEU A 41 -0.45 15.62 2.68
N PRO A 42 -1.20 15.52 3.79
CA PRO A 42 -0.93 14.50 4.81
C PRO A 42 -1.09 13.09 4.24
N ASP A 43 -0.47 12.12 4.91
CA ASP A 43 -0.74 10.69 4.66
C ASP A 43 -1.98 10.22 5.41
N ILE A 44 -2.43 9.00 5.12
CA ILE A 44 -3.65 8.45 5.72
C ILE A 44 -3.55 8.31 7.25
N ILE A 45 -2.37 7.99 7.78
CA ILE A 45 -2.16 7.83 9.23
C ILE A 45 -2.32 9.18 9.93
N SER A 46 -1.71 10.23 9.36
CA SER A 46 -1.83 11.60 9.83
C SER A 46 -3.27 12.10 9.79
N ILE A 47 -4.04 11.73 8.76
CA ILE A 47 -5.47 12.07 8.64
C ILE A 47 -6.30 11.36 9.73
N ILE A 48 -6.02 10.09 10.01
CA ILE A 48 -6.66 9.34 11.10
C ILE A 48 -6.35 9.98 12.45
N GLN A 49 -5.08 10.26 12.72
CA GLN A 49 -4.68 10.91 13.96
C GLN A 49 -5.27 12.31 14.10
N MET A 50 -5.39 13.08 13.01
CA MET A 50 -6.09 14.36 13.01
C MET A 50 -7.58 14.22 13.29
N SER A 51 -8.23 13.18 12.77
CA SER A 51 -9.66 12.91 13.03
C SER A 51 -9.91 12.66 14.52
N GLU A 52 -9.02 11.91 15.17
CA GLU A 52 -9.05 11.67 16.62
C GLU A 52 -8.71 12.94 17.40
N LEU A 53 -7.66 13.66 16.99
CA LEU A 53 -7.19 14.86 17.68
C LEU A 53 -8.21 16.00 17.66
N TYR A 54 -8.95 16.13 16.55
CA TYR A 54 -9.92 17.19 16.37
C TYR A 54 -11.36 16.78 16.68
N GLU A 55 -11.58 15.53 17.09
CA GLU A 55 -12.91 14.96 17.34
C GLU A 55 -13.86 15.10 16.14
N LEU A 56 -13.31 14.95 14.93
CA LEU A 56 -14.05 15.01 13.66
C LEU A 56 -14.07 13.63 13.01
N SER A 57 -15.16 13.31 12.31
CA SER A 57 -15.17 12.08 11.51
C SER A 57 -14.20 12.18 10.33
N LEU A 58 -13.64 11.04 9.90
CA LEU A 58 -12.82 10.96 8.69
C LEU A 58 -13.56 11.49 7.46
N ASP A 59 -14.87 11.22 7.36
CA ASP A 59 -15.70 11.75 6.27
C ASP A 59 -15.70 13.29 6.32
N GLU A 60 -15.94 13.90 7.47
CA GLU A 60 -15.92 15.37 7.60
C GLU A 60 -14.57 15.97 7.22
N LEU A 61 -13.46 15.32 7.57
CA LEU A 61 -12.12 15.79 7.24
C LEU A 61 -11.82 15.63 5.74
N VAL A 62 -12.24 14.54 5.10
CA VAL A 62 -11.82 14.18 3.74
C VAL A 62 -12.85 14.57 2.64
N LYS A 63 -14.13 14.69 2.97
CA LYS A 63 -15.23 14.87 2.01
C LYS A 63 -15.11 16.13 1.14
N GLY A 64 -15.24 15.99 -0.17
CA GLY A 64 -15.18 17.12 -1.11
C GLY A 64 -13.76 17.54 -1.50
N ASP A 65 -12.74 16.77 -1.13
CA ASP A 65 -11.39 16.87 -1.70
C ASP A 65 -11.07 15.60 -2.53
N GLU A 66 -11.42 15.64 -3.81
CA GLU A 66 -11.20 14.53 -4.74
C GLU A 66 -9.73 14.15 -4.89
N THR A 67 -8.81 15.11 -4.70
CA THR A 67 -7.37 14.85 -4.84
C THR A 67 -6.84 14.01 -3.69
N LEU A 68 -7.31 14.29 -2.47
CA LEU A 68 -6.99 13.51 -1.29
C LEU A 68 -7.60 12.11 -1.36
N LEU A 69 -8.86 12.00 -1.80
CA LEU A 69 -9.54 10.71 -1.97
C LEU A 69 -8.80 9.81 -2.97
N LYS A 70 -8.41 10.35 -4.13
CA LYS A 70 -7.61 9.60 -5.11
C LYS A 70 -6.26 9.16 -4.56
N LYS A 71 -5.58 10.01 -3.78
CA LYS A 71 -4.32 9.65 -3.12
C LYS A 71 -4.52 8.50 -2.13
N ILE A 72 -5.53 8.58 -1.27
CA ILE A 72 -5.89 7.53 -0.31
C ILE A 72 -6.23 6.22 -1.04
N GLU A 73 -7.01 6.28 -2.12
CA GLU A 73 -7.31 5.09 -2.92
C GLU A 73 -6.05 4.46 -3.53
N LYS A 74 -5.11 5.27 -4.02
CA LYS A 74 -3.82 4.80 -4.54
C LYS A 74 -2.99 4.14 -3.44
N ASP A 75 -2.82 4.81 -2.30
CA ASP A 75 -2.07 4.30 -1.14
C ASP A 75 -2.65 2.98 -0.59
N VAL A 76 -3.98 2.82 -0.62
CA VAL A 76 -4.64 1.55 -0.22
C VAL A 76 -4.46 0.46 -1.27
N ARG A 77 -4.41 0.80 -2.57
CA ARG A 77 -4.23 -0.17 -3.67
C ARG A 77 -2.81 -0.73 -3.70
N THR A 78 -1.79 0.10 -3.51
CA THR A 78 -0.37 -0.33 -3.51
C THR A 78 -0.13 -1.37 -2.42
N VAL A 79 -0.55 -1.10 -1.18
CA VAL A 79 -0.42 -2.05 -0.05
C VAL A 79 -1.16 -3.36 -0.28
N LYS A 80 -2.37 -3.30 -0.87
CA LYS A 80 -3.13 -4.53 -1.22
C LYS A 80 -2.40 -5.36 -2.28
N ALA A 81 -1.77 -4.72 -3.26
CA ALA A 81 -1.07 -5.40 -4.34
C ALA A 81 0.22 -6.09 -3.85
N GLU A 82 1.01 -5.41 -3.01
CA GLU A 82 2.19 -6.00 -2.36
C GLU A 82 1.83 -7.26 -1.55
N LYS A 83 0.73 -7.20 -0.78
CA LYS A 83 0.27 -8.35 0.01
C LYS A 83 -0.19 -9.53 -0.85
N GLN A 84 -0.77 -9.27 -2.02
CA GLN A 84 -1.15 -10.33 -2.96
C GLN A 84 0.08 -11.00 -3.59
N ILE A 85 1.10 -10.22 -3.97
CA ILE A 85 2.35 -10.76 -4.52
C ILE A 85 3.02 -11.70 -3.52
N ILE A 86 3.14 -11.26 -2.26
CA ILE A 86 3.75 -12.08 -1.19
C ILE A 86 2.96 -13.39 -1.00
N ARG A 87 1.62 -13.33 -1.03
CA ARG A 87 0.77 -14.53 -0.92
C ARG A 87 1.01 -15.51 -2.08
N PHE A 88 1.06 -15.02 -3.32
CA PHE A 88 1.31 -15.88 -4.48
C PHE A 88 2.72 -16.48 -4.46
N ALA A 89 3.73 -15.72 -4.03
CA ALA A 89 5.08 -16.23 -3.86
C ALA A 89 5.14 -17.42 -2.89
N TRP A 90 4.49 -17.31 -1.72
CA TRP A 90 4.39 -18.41 -0.76
C TRP A 90 3.67 -19.64 -1.32
N ILE A 91 2.58 -19.45 -2.07
CA ILE A 91 1.85 -20.55 -2.72
C ILE A 91 2.76 -21.28 -3.74
N SER A 92 3.50 -20.53 -4.56
CA SER A 92 4.44 -21.11 -5.53
C SER A 92 5.55 -21.92 -4.87
N ILE A 93 6.08 -21.45 -3.73
CA ILE A 93 7.09 -22.19 -2.95
C ILE A 93 6.51 -23.51 -2.42
N VAL A 94 5.29 -23.49 -1.86
CA VAL A 94 4.64 -24.70 -1.35
C VAL A 94 4.35 -25.70 -2.47
N ILE A 95 3.87 -25.23 -3.63
CA ILE A 95 3.62 -26.09 -4.79
C ILE A 95 4.94 -26.71 -5.29
N GLY A 96 6.01 -25.92 -5.40
CA GLY A 96 7.32 -26.41 -5.83
C GLY A 96 7.88 -27.50 -4.91
N THR A 97 7.76 -27.33 -3.60
CA THR A 97 8.23 -28.34 -2.62
C THR A 97 7.42 -29.63 -2.69
N ILE A 98 6.10 -29.57 -2.85
CA ILE A 98 5.24 -30.76 -3.04
C ILE A 98 5.63 -31.52 -4.31
N LEU A 99 5.92 -30.81 -5.40
CA LEU A 99 6.29 -31.43 -6.68
C LEU A 99 7.64 -32.15 -6.60
N ILE A 100 8.63 -31.57 -5.91
CA ILE A 100 9.94 -32.22 -5.70
C ILE A 100 9.75 -33.55 -4.95
N ILE A 101 8.97 -33.54 -3.87
CA ILE A 101 8.68 -34.74 -3.07
C ILE A 101 7.92 -35.78 -3.90
N LEU A 102 6.95 -35.35 -4.73
CA LEU A 102 6.25 -36.26 -5.63
C LEU A 102 7.17 -36.85 -6.70
N GLY A 103 8.14 -36.08 -7.22
CA GLY A 103 9.13 -36.55 -8.18
C GLY A 103 9.96 -37.71 -7.65
N GLU A 104 10.38 -37.63 -6.39
CA GLU A 104 11.14 -38.70 -5.70
C GLU A 104 10.30 -39.99 -5.47
N ILE A 105 8.96 -39.88 -5.41
CA ILE A 105 8.07 -41.04 -5.21
C ILE A 105 7.82 -41.82 -6.52
N PHE A 106 7.97 -41.17 -7.68
CA PHE A 106 7.66 -41.74 -9.00
C PHE A 106 8.90 -41.97 -9.88
N GLU A 107 10.04 -42.34 -9.28
CA GLU A 107 11.27 -42.66 -10.01
C GLU A 107 11.04 -43.75 -11.08
N GLY A 108 11.53 -43.50 -12.30
CA GLY A 108 11.52 -44.46 -13.41
C GLY A 108 10.52 -44.18 -14.54
N ASN A 109 9.76 -43.07 -14.50
CA ASN A 109 8.90 -42.65 -15.60
C ASN A 109 9.53 -41.49 -16.40
N PRO A 110 9.93 -41.71 -17.68
CA PRO A 110 10.56 -40.68 -18.51
C PRO A 110 9.72 -39.39 -18.69
N PHE A 111 8.39 -39.48 -18.58
CA PHE A 111 7.51 -38.31 -18.60
C PHE A 111 7.64 -37.47 -17.33
N ILE A 112 7.80 -38.10 -16.17
CA ILE A 112 7.97 -37.42 -14.88
C ILE A 112 9.34 -36.74 -14.81
N ASP A 113 10.40 -37.38 -15.31
CA ASP A 113 11.74 -36.78 -15.40
C ASP A 113 11.75 -35.52 -16.28
N PHE A 114 11.06 -35.57 -17.43
CA PHE A 114 10.86 -34.41 -18.29
C PHE A 114 10.10 -33.29 -17.59
N MET A 115 9.00 -33.62 -16.90
CA MET A 115 8.20 -32.64 -16.16
C MET A 115 8.99 -32.00 -15.02
N ASN A 116 9.75 -32.78 -14.25
CA ASN A 116 10.61 -32.28 -13.17
C ASN A 116 11.71 -31.33 -13.69
N GLY A 117 12.25 -31.59 -14.89
CA GLY A 117 13.23 -30.73 -15.53
C GLY A 117 12.64 -29.43 -16.10
N ALA A 118 11.45 -29.49 -16.70
CA ALA A 118 10.83 -28.36 -17.40
C ALA A 118 10.05 -27.41 -16.47
N LEU A 119 9.40 -27.96 -15.44
CA LEU A 119 8.45 -27.24 -14.60
C LEU A 119 9.05 -26.07 -13.79
N PRO A 120 10.27 -26.17 -13.22
CA PRO A 120 10.92 -25.03 -12.56
C PRO A 120 11.11 -23.83 -13.48
N TRP A 121 11.45 -24.06 -14.76
CA TRP A 121 11.65 -23.00 -15.75
C TRP A 121 10.35 -22.33 -16.17
N ILE A 122 9.26 -23.10 -16.28
CA ILE A 122 7.92 -22.55 -16.56
C ILE A 122 7.47 -21.66 -15.40
N LEU A 123 7.63 -22.13 -14.15
CA LEU A 123 7.29 -21.34 -12.96
C LEU A 123 8.13 -20.07 -12.87
N LEU A 124 9.43 -20.15 -13.16
CA LEU A 124 10.32 -18.98 -13.21
C LEU A 124 9.86 -17.98 -14.28
N GLY A 125 9.49 -18.46 -15.48
CA GLY A 125 8.97 -17.63 -16.56
C GLY A 125 7.66 -16.91 -16.18
N LEU A 126 6.73 -17.62 -15.54
CA LEU A 126 5.48 -17.03 -15.04
C LEU A 126 5.73 -15.99 -13.94
N MET A 127 6.68 -16.24 -13.03
CA MET A 127 7.07 -15.25 -12.02
C MET A 127 7.63 -13.98 -12.66
N ILE A 128 8.56 -14.11 -13.62
CA ILE A 128 9.15 -12.97 -14.32
C ILE A 128 8.08 -12.18 -15.07
N LEU A 129 7.18 -12.85 -15.79
CA LEU A 129 6.08 -12.21 -16.51
C LEU A 129 5.16 -11.45 -15.54
N SER A 130 4.81 -12.05 -14.40
CA SER A 130 3.99 -11.40 -13.38
C SER A 130 4.66 -10.15 -12.79
N ALA A 131 5.98 -10.19 -12.57
CA ALA A 131 6.76 -9.05 -12.10
C ALA A 131 6.80 -7.91 -13.14
N ILE A 132 7.01 -8.24 -14.42
CA ILE A 132 6.97 -7.25 -15.51
C ILE A 132 5.59 -6.58 -15.59
N LEU A 133 4.51 -7.35 -15.50
CA LEU A 133 3.14 -6.80 -15.53
C LEU A 133 2.86 -5.91 -14.31
N TYR A 134 3.40 -6.25 -13.15
CA TYR A 134 3.29 -5.42 -11.95
C TYR A 134 4.02 -4.07 -12.11
N LEU A 135 5.29 -4.11 -12.54
CA LEU A 135 6.12 -2.91 -12.75
C LEU A 135 5.51 -1.98 -13.81
N ASN A 136 5.00 -2.54 -14.91
CA ASN A 136 4.37 -1.77 -15.99
C ASN A 136 3.00 -1.17 -15.58
N LYS A 137 2.40 -1.66 -14.48
CA LYS A 137 1.20 -1.08 -13.89
C LYS A 137 1.52 0.12 -13.00
N GLU A 138 2.63 0.10 -12.26
CA GLU A 138 3.08 1.24 -11.45
C GLU A 138 3.53 2.44 -12.29
N GLU A 139 4.17 2.23 -13.45
CA GLU A 139 4.58 3.33 -14.35
C GLU A 139 3.41 4.11 -14.97
N LYS A 140 2.19 3.55 -14.98
CA LYS A 140 1.01 4.17 -15.59
C LYS A 140 0.12 4.95 -14.61
N GLU A 141 0.39 4.91 -13.29
CA GLU A 141 -0.37 5.61 -12.25
C GLU A 141 0.39 6.78 -11.62
#